data_AF-A0A1I7ZWV7-F1
#
_entry.id   AF-A0A1I7ZWV7-F1
#
_cell.length_a   1.000
_cell.length_b   1.000
_cell.length_c   1.000
_cell.angle_alpha   90.00
_cell.angle_beta   90.00
_cell.angle_gamma   90.00
#
_symmetry.space_group_name_H-M   'P 1'
#
loop_
_entity.id
_entity.type
_entity.pdbx_description
1 polymer ?
#
loop_
_entity_poly.entity_id
_entity_poly.type
_entity_poly.pdbx_seq_one_letter_code
_entity_poly.pdbx_strand_id
1 'polypeptide(L)'
;MILNFIKGQDHPLVQKLCLAPTRLATIEVDSHTPFSIEVLARSVERGTLRGFTTYDYIYLTDEILAILLKFVASVQMTRFEFNIKRKSPISYKTFLEGVIDAFLSRERAKRFQFCVDPRTEKLCERLREVVEQNKVNIEYRQISVSRIGVYICNQ
;
A
#
# COMPACT_ATOMS: atom_id res chain seq x y z
N MET A 1 6.76 9.08 -12.87
CA MET A 1 5.99 10.27 -12.46
C MET A 1 5.45 10.00 -11.06
N ILE A 2 5.67 10.92 -10.14
CA ILE A 2 5.19 10.85 -8.76
C ILE A 2 4.05 11.87 -8.65
N LEU A 3 2.88 11.45 -8.15
CA LEU A 3 1.81 12.36 -7.79
C LEU A 3 1.83 12.58 -6.28
N ASN A 4 2.09 13.82 -5.88
CA ASN A 4 1.97 14.27 -4.51
C ASN A 4 0.62 14.97 -4.36
N PHE A 5 -0.29 14.43 -3.55
CA PHE A 5 -1.56 15.07 -3.23
C PHE A 5 -1.35 16.17 -2.17
N ILE A 6 -0.59 17.20 -2.55
CA ILE A 6 -0.35 18.40 -1.75
C ILE A 6 -1.23 19.49 -2.36
N LYS A 7 -2.50 19.58 -1.93
CA LYS A 7 -3.41 20.71 -2.14
C LYS A 7 -3.54 21.17 -3.61
N GLY A 8 -4.34 20.45 -4.41
CA GLY A 8 -4.62 20.88 -5.79
C GLY A 8 -5.39 19.89 -6.67
N GLN A 9 -6.40 19.18 -6.13
CA GLN A 9 -7.22 18.26 -6.94
C GLN A 9 -7.93 18.95 -8.12
N ASP A 10 -8.21 20.25 -8.01
CA ASP A 10 -8.88 21.03 -9.06
C ASP A 10 -7.93 21.67 -10.07
N HIS A 11 -6.61 21.44 -9.97
CA HIS A 11 -5.70 21.99 -10.96
C HIS A 11 -5.89 21.24 -12.30
N PRO A 12 -6.25 21.94 -13.41
CA PRO A 12 -6.56 21.29 -14.68
C PRO A 12 -5.42 20.40 -15.23
N LEU A 13 -4.17 20.73 -14.89
CA LEU A 13 -3.01 19.88 -15.21
C LEU A 13 -3.00 18.56 -14.46
N VAL A 14 -3.41 18.52 -13.17
CA VAL A 14 -3.46 17.28 -12.39
C VAL A 14 -4.54 16.36 -12.97
N GLN A 15 -5.72 16.91 -13.31
CA GLN A 15 -6.77 16.15 -13.98
C GLN A 15 -6.32 15.63 -15.35
N LYS A 16 -5.68 16.47 -16.19
CA LYS A 16 -5.14 16.04 -17.48
C LYS A 16 -4.05 14.97 -17.36
N LEU A 17 -3.17 15.04 -16.35
CA LEU A 17 -2.15 14.02 -16.11
C LEU A 17 -2.74 12.69 -15.63
N CYS A 18 -3.82 12.72 -14.85
CA CYS A 18 -4.58 11.54 -14.43
C CYS A 18 -5.43 10.94 -15.57
N LEU A 19 -5.87 11.75 -16.53
CA LEU A 19 -6.64 11.31 -17.69
C LEU A 19 -5.74 10.79 -18.82
N ALA A 20 -4.59 11.41 -19.02
CA ALA A 20 -3.60 10.94 -19.98
C ALA A 20 -3.12 9.52 -19.62
N PRO A 21 -2.68 8.69 -20.59
CA PRO A 21 -2.13 7.35 -20.36
C PRO A 21 -0.81 7.32 -19.54
N THR A 22 -0.53 8.40 -18.81
CA THR A 22 0.73 8.68 -18.17
C THR A 22 1.02 7.66 -17.07
N ARG A 23 2.28 7.20 -17.07
CA ARG A 23 2.91 6.20 -16.19
C ARG A 23 2.97 6.66 -14.73
N LEU A 24 1.82 6.78 -14.08
CA LEU A 24 1.75 7.00 -12.64
C LEU A 24 2.27 5.76 -11.95
N ALA A 25 3.55 5.85 -11.59
CA ALA A 25 4.28 4.78 -10.93
C ALA A 25 4.17 4.90 -9.41
N THR A 26 3.99 6.10 -8.87
CA THR A 26 3.90 6.33 -7.43
C THR A 26 2.81 7.33 -7.09
N ILE A 27 2.01 7.02 -6.07
CA ILE A 27 1.05 7.92 -5.44
C ILE A 27 1.45 8.12 -3.98
N GLU A 28 1.55 9.38 -3.56
CA GLU A 28 1.81 9.76 -2.18
C GLU A 28 0.69 10.68 -1.67
N VAL A 29 0.02 10.27 -0.59
CA VAL A 29 -1.13 10.96 -0.02
C VAL A 29 -0.71 11.69 1.25
N ASP A 30 -0.90 13.02 1.25
CA ASP A 30 -0.63 13.90 2.40
C ASP A 30 -1.91 14.23 3.18
N SER A 31 -1.75 14.53 4.47
CA SER A 31 -2.77 14.67 5.55
C SER A 31 -3.92 15.64 5.27
N HIS A 32 -3.76 16.55 4.32
CA HIS A 32 -4.66 17.70 4.17
C HIS A 32 -5.46 17.72 2.87
N THR A 33 -5.29 16.71 2.01
CA THR A 33 -5.99 16.68 0.72
C THR A 33 -6.80 15.39 0.61
N PRO A 34 -8.10 15.47 0.30
CA PRO A 34 -8.82 14.29 -0.19
C PRO A 34 -8.00 13.69 -1.33
N PHE A 35 -7.77 12.37 -1.31
CA PHE A 35 -7.18 11.69 -2.46
C PHE A 35 -8.30 11.03 -3.26
N SER A 36 -8.16 10.99 -4.58
CA SER A 36 -9.20 10.44 -5.44
C SER A 36 -9.08 8.92 -5.47
N ILE A 37 -10.07 8.24 -4.89
CA ILE A 37 -10.20 6.78 -4.93
C ILE A 37 -10.25 6.31 -6.39
N GLU A 38 -10.92 7.05 -7.28
CA GLU A 38 -10.97 6.75 -8.72
C GLU A 38 -9.60 6.77 -9.39
N VAL A 39 -8.75 7.75 -9.06
CA VAL A 39 -7.38 7.83 -9.61
C VAL A 39 -6.55 6.65 -9.12
N LEU A 40 -6.69 6.27 -7.85
CA LEU A 40 -6.03 5.09 -7.30
C LEU A 40 -6.50 3.82 -8.01
N ALA A 41 -7.82 3.57 -8.05
CA ALA A 41 -8.43 2.41 -8.69
C ALA A 41 -7.97 2.27 -10.14
N ARG A 42 -8.05 3.35 -10.91
CA ARG A 42 -7.63 3.39 -12.32
C ARG A 42 -6.14 3.10 -12.49
N SER A 43 -5.30 3.63 -11.60
CA SER A 43 -3.85 3.41 -11.66
C SER A 43 -3.48 1.96 -11.34
N VAL A 44 -4.22 1.31 -10.44
CA VAL A 44 -4.10 -0.11 -10.11
C VAL A 44 -4.60 -0.97 -11.27
N GLU A 45 -5.76 -0.66 -11.85
CA GLU A 45 -6.34 -1.37 -13.00
C GLU A 45 -5.47 -1.33 -14.24
N ARG A 46 -4.88 -0.16 -14.54
CA ARG A 46 -3.92 -0.01 -15.63
C ARG A 46 -2.60 -0.74 -15.38
N GLY A 47 -2.37 -1.23 -14.16
CA GLY A 47 -1.13 -1.91 -13.77
C GLY A 47 0.10 -1.01 -13.84
N THR A 48 -0.07 0.32 -13.82
CA THR A 48 1.06 1.26 -13.89
C THR A 48 1.62 1.61 -12.52
N LEU A 49 0.79 1.47 -11.47
CA LEU A 49 1.16 1.81 -10.11
C LEU A 49 2.19 0.80 -9.57
N ARG A 50 3.25 1.32 -8.97
CA ARG A 50 4.35 0.58 -8.33
C ARG A 50 4.53 0.98 -6.86
N GLY A 51 4.23 2.22 -6.51
CA GLY A 51 4.35 2.76 -5.17
C GLY A 51 3.04 3.40 -4.68
N PHE A 52 2.66 3.10 -3.44
CA PHE A 52 1.60 3.83 -2.75
C PHE A 52 2.02 4.10 -1.31
N THR A 53 1.94 5.35 -0.87
CA THR A 53 2.32 5.77 0.48
C THR A 53 1.29 6.76 1.01
N THR A 54 0.91 6.62 2.27
CA THR A 54 0.11 7.61 3.00
C THR A 54 0.94 8.20 4.13
N TYR A 55 0.98 9.52 4.27
CA TYR A 55 1.67 10.19 5.39
C TYR A 55 0.78 10.37 6.62
N ASP A 56 -0.54 10.36 6.43
CA ASP A 56 -1.53 10.46 7.51
C ASP A 56 -2.46 9.25 7.54
N TYR A 57 -3.25 9.16 8.61
CA TYR A 57 -4.20 8.11 8.86
C TYR A 57 -5.46 8.25 8.02
N ILE A 58 -5.68 7.28 7.13
CA ILE A 58 -6.83 7.23 6.23
C ILE A 58 -7.94 6.37 6.83
N TYR A 59 -9.18 6.84 6.71
CA TYR A 59 -10.36 6.05 7.10
C TYR A 59 -10.56 4.90 6.11
N LEU A 60 -10.29 3.67 6.55
CA LEU A 60 -10.27 2.50 5.69
C LEU A 60 -11.67 1.92 5.52
N THR A 61 -12.26 2.10 4.34
CA THR A 61 -13.54 1.51 3.91
C THR A 61 -13.32 0.24 3.11
N ASP A 62 -14.37 -0.56 2.90
CA ASP A 62 -14.30 -1.78 2.07
C ASP A 62 -13.88 -1.49 0.62
N GLU A 63 -14.31 -0.34 0.09
CA GLU A 63 -13.93 0.11 -1.26
C GLU A 63 -12.42 0.38 -1.36
N ILE A 64 -11.87 1.15 -0.42
CA ILE A 64 -10.43 1.42 -0.37
C ILE A 64 -9.67 0.12 -0.17
N LEU A 65 -10.13 -0.74 0.76
CA LEU A 65 -9.53 -2.05 1.01
C LEU A 65 -9.39 -2.87 -0.26
N ALA A 66 -10.46 -3.05 -1.03
CA ALA A 66 -10.44 -3.83 -2.26
C ALA A 66 -9.39 -3.33 -3.27
N ILE A 67 -9.27 -2.00 -3.42
CA ILE A 67 -8.29 -1.38 -4.32
C ILE A 67 -6.86 -1.60 -3.81
N LEU A 68 -6.63 -1.43 -2.50
CA LEU A 68 -5.31 -1.62 -1.90
C LEU A 68 -4.86 -3.09 -1.97
N LEU A 69 -5.75 -4.05 -1.72
CA LEU A 69 -5.41 -5.47 -1.85
C LEU A 69 -5.09 -5.86 -3.29
N LYS A 70 -5.84 -5.33 -4.27
CA LYS A 70 -5.53 -5.51 -5.69
C LYS A 70 -4.16 -4.92 -6.06
N PHE A 71 -3.81 -3.78 -5.48
CA PHE A 71 -2.48 -3.19 -5.65
C PHE A 71 -1.39 -4.05 -5.01
N VAL A 72 -1.58 -4.50 -3.77
CA VAL A 72 -0.62 -5.34 -3.06
C VAL A 72 -0.38 -6.63 -3.82
N ALA A 73 -1.40 -7.25 -4.41
CA ALA A 73 -1.28 -8.43 -5.25
C ALA A 73 -0.53 -8.19 -6.57
N SER A 74 -0.30 -6.94 -6.98
CA SER A 74 0.44 -6.63 -8.21
C SER A 74 1.91 -7.05 -8.11
N VAL A 75 2.39 -7.78 -9.12
CA VAL A 75 3.82 -8.14 -9.26
C VAL A 75 4.71 -6.92 -9.52
N GLN A 76 4.13 -5.81 -9.97
CA GLN A 76 4.86 -4.55 -10.20
C GLN A 76 5.02 -3.71 -8.93
N MET A 77 4.36 -4.08 -7.84
CA MET A 77 4.47 -3.37 -6.56
C MET A 77 5.93 -3.35 -6.08
N THR A 78 6.43 -2.15 -5.81
CA THR A 78 7.75 -1.89 -5.26
C THR A 78 7.70 -1.30 -3.84
N ARG A 79 6.60 -0.61 -3.52
CA ARG A 79 6.40 0.05 -2.23
C ARG A 79 4.92 0.16 -1.90
N PHE A 80 4.58 -0.16 -0.66
CA PHE A 80 3.25 0.02 -0.11
C PHE A 80 3.37 0.50 1.33
N GLU A 81 2.67 1.57 1.65
CA GLU A 81 2.60 2.14 2.98
C GLU A 81 1.21 2.69 3.26
N PHE A 82 0.63 2.24 4.37
CA PHE A 82 -0.69 2.68 4.74
C PHE A 82 -0.84 2.87 6.25
N ASN A 83 -1.35 4.03 6.63
CA ASN A 83 -1.73 4.34 8.01
C ASN A 83 -3.26 4.30 8.12
N ILE A 84 -3.78 3.45 9.00
CA ILE A 84 -5.22 3.28 9.20
C ILE A 84 -5.71 4.21 10.32
N LYS A 85 -6.73 5.00 10.04
CA LYS A 85 -7.37 5.86 11.06
C LYS A 85 -8.07 5.03 12.12
N ARG A 86 -7.89 5.42 13.39
CA ARG A 86 -8.67 4.86 14.50
C ARG A 86 -10.17 4.99 14.19
N LYS A 87 -10.95 3.97 14.57
CA LYS A 87 -12.39 3.85 14.29
C LYS A 87 -12.76 3.61 12.81
N SER A 88 -11.79 3.26 11.95
CA SER A 88 -12.12 2.68 10.64
C SER A 88 -12.96 1.41 10.84
N PRO A 89 -13.91 1.11 9.95
CA PRO A 89 -14.74 -0.10 10.04
C PRO A 89 -13.90 -1.38 9.92
N ILE A 90 -12.79 -1.30 9.19
CA ILE A 90 -11.83 -2.40 9.06
C ILE A 90 -10.72 -2.25 10.09
N SER A 91 -10.50 -3.31 10.86
CA SER A 91 -9.44 -3.35 11.88
C SER A 91 -8.06 -3.49 11.25
N TYR A 92 -7.01 -3.05 11.97
CA TYR A 92 -5.62 -3.25 11.55
C TYR A 92 -5.29 -4.72 11.28
N LYS A 93 -5.76 -5.65 12.14
CA LYS A 93 -5.49 -7.08 11.99
C LYS A 93 -6.14 -7.63 10.71
N THR A 94 -7.42 -7.32 10.49
CA THR A 94 -8.17 -7.72 9.29
C THR A 94 -7.49 -7.17 8.03
N PHE A 95 -7.02 -5.92 8.07
CA PHE A 95 -6.30 -5.36 6.94
C PHE A 95 -4.96 -6.05 6.69
N LEU A 96 -4.18 -6.29 7.74
CA LEU A 96 -2.89 -6.97 7.64
C LEU A 96 -3.04 -8.41 7.10
N GLU A 97 -4.04 -9.15 7.57
CA GLU A 97 -4.38 -10.48 7.03
C GLU A 97 -4.60 -10.41 5.52
N GLY A 98 -5.45 -9.47 5.06
CA GLY A 98 -5.69 -9.26 3.64
C GLY A 98 -4.43 -8.85 2.87
N VAL A 99 -3.57 -8.01 3.43
CA VAL A 99 -2.29 -7.61 2.81
C VAL A 99 -1.36 -8.82 2.65
N ILE A 100 -1.26 -9.68 3.66
CA ILE A 100 -0.46 -10.92 3.60
C ILE A 100 -1.02 -11.84 2.50
N ASP A 101 -2.34 -12.04 2.46
CA ASP A 101 -3.01 -12.88 1.47
C ASP A 101 -2.80 -12.37 0.04
N ALA A 102 -3.05 -11.08 -0.17
CA ALA A 102 -2.82 -10.42 -1.43
C ALA A 102 -1.34 -10.54 -1.85
N PHE A 103 -0.40 -10.34 -0.93
CA PHE A 103 1.02 -10.40 -1.23
C PHE A 103 1.46 -11.79 -1.67
N LEU A 104 1.02 -12.83 -0.95
CA LEU A 104 1.34 -14.24 -1.19
C LEU A 104 0.61 -14.83 -2.40
N SER A 105 -0.49 -14.21 -2.85
CA SER A 105 -1.27 -14.70 -4.00
C SER A 105 -0.51 -14.74 -5.33
N ARG A 106 0.67 -14.11 -5.40
CA ARG A 106 1.53 -14.06 -6.59
C ARG A 106 2.99 -14.29 -6.22
N GLU A 107 3.69 -15.08 -7.03
CA GLU A 107 5.13 -15.22 -6.90
C GLU A 107 5.86 -13.91 -7.26
N ARG A 108 6.95 -13.63 -6.54
CA ARG A 108 7.74 -12.41 -6.71
C ARG A 108 9.21 -12.74 -6.83
N ALA A 109 9.87 -12.08 -7.79
CA ALA A 109 11.31 -12.22 -8.02
C ALA A 109 12.15 -11.36 -7.06
N LYS A 110 11.55 -10.36 -6.41
CA LYS A 110 12.26 -9.40 -5.56
C LYS A 110 12.12 -9.75 -4.09
N ARG A 111 13.10 -9.30 -3.30
CA ARG A 111 13.06 -9.38 -1.84
C ARG A 111 12.26 -8.21 -1.27
N PHE A 112 11.43 -8.49 -0.28
CA PHE A 112 10.62 -7.49 0.39
C PHE A 112 10.88 -7.43 1.89
N GLN A 113 10.62 -6.28 2.47
CA GLN A 113 10.60 -6.04 3.90
C GLN A 113 9.19 -5.67 4.32
N PHE A 114 8.64 -6.39 5.28
CA PHE A 114 7.40 -6.07 5.99
C PHE A 114 7.75 -5.31 7.27
N CYS A 115 7.17 -4.13 7.45
CA CYS A 115 7.26 -3.36 8.69
C CYS A 115 5.87 -3.30 9.34
N VAL A 116 5.70 -3.99 10.47
CA VAL A 116 4.39 -4.20 11.11
C VAL A 116 4.48 -4.10 12.64
N ASP A 117 3.33 -3.95 13.30
CA ASP A 117 3.23 -3.93 14.75
C ASP A 117 3.63 -5.29 15.39
N PRO A 118 4.48 -5.30 16.44
CA PRO A 118 4.90 -6.53 17.13
C PRO A 118 3.73 -7.41 17.62
N ARG A 119 2.58 -6.82 17.96
CA ARG A 119 1.38 -7.54 18.44
C ARG A 119 0.73 -8.40 17.35
N THR A 120 1.22 -8.33 16.12
CA THR A 120 0.74 -9.11 14.96
C THR A 120 1.71 -10.18 14.48
N GLU A 121 2.72 -10.51 15.28
CA GLU A 121 3.66 -11.60 15.00
C GLU A 121 2.98 -12.91 14.58
N LYS A 122 1.91 -13.33 15.28
CA LYS A 122 1.15 -14.55 14.93
C LYS A 122 0.57 -14.52 13.52
N LEU A 123 0.14 -13.35 13.02
CA LEU A 123 -0.39 -13.22 11.65
C LEU A 123 0.74 -13.37 10.62
N CYS A 124 1.94 -12.93 10.99
CA CYS A 124 3.14 -12.99 10.16
C CYS A 124 3.74 -14.39 10.06
N GLU A 125 3.33 -15.36 10.89
CA GLU A 125 3.74 -16.76 10.76
C GLU A 125 3.40 -17.33 9.38
N ARG A 126 2.37 -16.80 8.72
CA ARG A 126 1.97 -17.16 7.36
C ARG A 126 3.02 -16.79 6.31
N LEU A 127 3.92 -15.86 6.62
CA LEU A 127 5.06 -15.50 5.77
C LEU A 127 6.29 -16.40 6.00
N ARG A 128 6.23 -17.38 6.92
CA ARG A 128 7.39 -18.20 7.32
C ARG A 128 8.12 -18.83 6.13
N GLU A 129 7.39 -19.47 5.21
CA GLU A 129 8.00 -20.13 4.05
C GLU A 129 8.77 -19.14 3.15
N VAL A 130 8.22 -17.95 2.91
CA VAL A 130 8.88 -16.93 2.08
C VAL A 130 10.02 -16.21 2.83
N VAL A 131 9.99 -16.21 4.17
CA VAL A 131 11.10 -15.78 5.01
C VAL A 131 12.25 -16.77 4.95
N GLU A 132 11.98 -18.07 5.05
CA GLU A 132 12.99 -19.14 4.94
C GLU A 132 13.66 -19.15 3.56
N GLN A 133 12.92 -18.81 2.50
CA GLN A 133 13.46 -18.60 1.14
C GLN A 133 14.26 -17.29 0.99
N ASN A 134 14.40 -16.50 2.05
CA ASN A 134 15.01 -15.18 2.04
C ASN A 134 14.38 -14.26 0.98
N LYS A 135 13.06 -14.39 0.74
CA LYS A 135 12.27 -13.51 -0.14
C LYS A 135 11.60 -12.39 0.66
N VAL A 136 11.37 -12.60 1.95
CA VAL A 136 10.76 -11.62 2.85
C VAL A 136 11.59 -11.49 4.13
N ASN A 137 11.80 -10.25 4.59
CA ASN A 137 12.22 -9.94 5.94
C ASN A 137 11.05 -9.29 6.69
N ILE A 138 10.92 -9.56 7.99
CA ILE A 138 9.87 -8.99 8.83
C ILE A 138 10.55 -8.17 9.92
N GLU A 139 10.22 -6.89 9.96
CA GLU A 139 10.67 -5.97 10.98
C GLU A 139 9.50 -5.53 11.85
N TYR A 140 9.52 -5.95 13.10
CA TYR A 140 8.55 -5.51 14.09
C TYR A 140 8.98 -4.18 14.68
N ARG A 141 8.25 -3.11 14.34
CA ARG A 141 8.54 -1.77 14.87
C ARG A 141 7.39 -1.29 15.73
N GLN A 142 7.68 -0.68 16.88
CA GLN A 142 6.71 0.09 17.67
C GLN A 142 6.36 1.43 16.98
N ILE A 143 6.27 1.46 15.65
CA ILE A 143 5.68 2.61 14.97
C ILE A 143 4.18 2.53 15.26
N SER A 144 3.55 3.67 15.51
CA SER A 144 2.11 3.85 15.76
C SER A 144 1.24 2.68 15.30
N VAL A 145 0.44 2.14 16.24
CA VAL A 145 -0.42 0.92 16.26
C VAL A 145 -1.33 0.63 15.03
N SER A 146 -1.13 1.27 13.90
CA SER A 146 -2.00 1.24 12.73
C SER A 146 -1.27 1.45 11.39
N ARG A 147 0.06 1.28 11.33
CA ARG A 147 0.85 1.40 10.09
C ARG A 147 1.28 0.04 9.56
N ILE A 148 1.07 -0.18 8.26
CA ILE A 148 1.61 -1.33 7.52
C ILE A 148 2.55 -0.79 6.46
N GLY A 149 3.77 -1.34 6.39
CA GLY A 149 4.74 -1.05 5.34
C GLY A 149 5.23 -2.31 4.65
N VAL A 150 5.30 -2.30 3.32
CA VAL A 150 5.89 -3.35 2.49
C VAL A 150 6.76 -2.70 1.42
N TYR A 151 8.06 -3.03 1.39
CA TYR A 151 9.03 -2.34 0.52
C TYR A 151 9.98 -3.36 -0.09
N ILE A 152 10.53 -3.07 -1.27
CA ILE A 152 11.68 -3.84 -1.77
C ILE A 152 12.91 -3.55 -0.91
N CYS A 153 13.66 -4.59 -0.54
CA CYS A 153 14.98 -4.42 0.05
C CYS A 153 15.98 -3.98 -1.03
N ASN A 154 16.65 -2.85 -0.84
CA ASN A 154 17.86 -2.55 -1.62
C ASN A 154 18.98 -3.46 -1.10
N GLN A 155 19.57 -4.25 -1.99
CA GLN A 155 20.76 -5.05 -1.70
C GLN A 155 21.97 -4.14 -1.50
#